data_AF-A0A352MV26-F1
#
_entry.id   AF-A0A352MV26-F1
#
_cell.length_a   1.000
_cell.length_b   1.000
_cell.length_c   1.000
_cell.angle_alpha   90.00
_cell.angle_beta   90.00
_cell.angle_gamma   90.00
#
_symmetry.space_group_name_H-M   'P 1'
#
loop_
_entity.id
_entity.type
_entity.pdbx_description
1 polymer ?
#
loop_
_entity_poly.entity_id
_entity_poly.type
_entity_poly.pdbx_seq_one_letter_code
_entity_poly.pdbx_strand_id
1 'polypeptide(L)'
;MLEEKNNNIKIDEPQNSKKIENKLNKQKKKRNIIVLIAGIIAIIVAYILFRGSYLETLEIGENYIDIFWQNIKYTSITLVVNFFIIYSMIYFTTNKIKNTLKEFFKVENKPMPKLPNKSIAFILGIVISSVTSKFILGKLLLCFNSTLFGIQDPVFGYDIGYFIFQKPFIELVIMYLLIAVVALIVYSAIYYIITFNFCFEGIDRQTLKKSPILKQLIKYIRILAILIAGVV
;
A
#
# COMPACT_ATOMS: atom_id res chain seq x y z
N MET A 1 33.34 -62.91 19.48
CA MET A 1 34.11 -61.70 19.17
C MET A 1 33.31 -60.93 18.13
N LEU A 2 32.72 -59.83 18.59
CA LEU A 2 31.98 -58.74 17.91
C LEU A 2 31.42 -58.94 16.49
N GLU A 3 30.09 -58.87 16.42
CA GLU A 3 29.24 -58.69 15.24
C GLU A 3 29.54 -57.35 14.51
N GLU A 4 29.81 -57.41 13.21
CA GLU A 4 29.69 -56.28 12.29
C GLU A 4 28.21 -56.07 11.94
N LYS A 5 27.57 -55.08 12.57
CA LYS A 5 26.24 -54.58 12.18
C LYS A 5 26.40 -53.38 11.25
N ASN A 6 26.51 -53.65 9.95
CA ASN A 6 26.26 -52.67 8.90
C ASN A 6 24.75 -52.38 8.83
N ASN A 7 24.29 -51.40 9.60
CA ASN A 7 22.94 -50.87 9.47
C ASN A 7 22.90 -49.85 8.32
N ASN A 8 22.54 -50.35 7.15
CA ASN A 8 22.04 -49.55 6.04
C ASN A 8 20.80 -48.76 6.49
N ILE A 9 20.97 -47.46 6.70
CA ILE A 9 19.86 -46.51 6.83
C ILE A 9 19.22 -46.41 5.44
N LYS A 10 18.12 -47.15 5.26
CA LYS A 10 17.25 -47.04 4.08
C LYS A 10 16.61 -45.64 4.06
N ILE A 11 16.81 -44.97 2.93
CA ILE A 11 16.25 -43.67 2.56
C ILE A 11 14.75 -43.85 2.30
N ASP A 12 13.91 -43.44 3.24
CA ASP A 12 12.44 -43.33 3.12
C ASP A 12 12.03 -41.90 2.72
N GLU A 13 12.41 -41.41 1.53
CA GLU A 13 12.14 -40.03 1.07
C GLU A 13 10.93 -39.78 0.12
N PRO A 14 10.31 -40.74 -0.61
CA PRO A 14 9.30 -40.39 -1.63
C PRO A 14 7.83 -40.30 -1.14
N GLN A 15 7.46 -40.95 -0.02
CA GLN A 15 6.06 -40.97 0.44
C GLN A 15 5.69 -39.79 1.36
N ASN A 16 6.65 -39.29 2.15
CA ASN A 16 6.43 -38.19 3.08
C ASN A 16 6.32 -36.84 2.34
N SER A 17 7.11 -36.67 1.27
CA SER A 17 7.07 -35.49 0.38
C SER A 17 5.71 -35.32 -0.32
N LYS A 18 5.13 -36.39 -0.90
CA LYS A 18 3.79 -36.36 -1.52
C LYS A 18 2.66 -36.04 -0.54
N LYS A 19 2.74 -36.53 0.71
CA LYS A 19 1.74 -36.23 1.76
C LYS A 19 1.80 -34.77 2.21
N ILE A 20 3.01 -34.22 2.36
CA ILE A 20 3.25 -32.82 2.70
C ILE A 20 2.80 -31.89 1.56
N GLU A 21 3.09 -32.25 0.31
CA GLU A 21 2.67 -31.49 -0.88
C GLU A 21 1.14 -31.47 -1.03
N ASN A 22 0.46 -32.60 -0.81
CA ASN A 22 -1.00 -32.68 -0.80
C ASN A 22 -1.63 -31.86 0.33
N LYS A 23 -1.03 -31.83 1.52
CA LYS A 23 -1.49 -31.03 2.66
C LYS A 23 -1.32 -29.52 2.40
N LEU A 24 -0.19 -29.12 1.82
CA LEU A 24 0.09 -27.74 1.39
C LEU A 24 -0.86 -27.28 0.27
N ASN A 25 -1.16 -28.13 -0.71
CA ASN A 25 -2.11 -27.84 -1.77
C ASN A 25 -3.55 -27.73 -1.25
N LYS A 26 -3.95 -28.58 -0.30
CA LYS A 26 -5.27 -28.48 0.37
C LYS A 26 -5.40 -27.19 1.17
N GLN A 27 -4.33 -26.77 1.86
CA GLN A 27 -4.31 -25.52 2.63
C GLN A 27 -4.32 -24.27 1.72
N LYS A 28 -3.59 -24.28 0.59
CA LYS A 28 -3.65 -23.22 -0.43
C LYS A 28 -5.04 -23.12 -1.07
N LYS A 29 -5.66 -24.25 -1.45
CA LYS A 29 -7.03 -24.27 -1.98
C LYS A 29 -8.04 -23.68 -0.98
N LYS A 30 -7.95 -24.04 0.31
CA LYS A 30 -8.81 -23.49 1.37
C LYS A 30 -8.63 -21.97 1.53
N ARG A 31 -7.39 -21.47 1.51
CA ARG A 31 -7.10 -20.01 1.59
C ARG A 31 -7.65 -19.25 0.38
N ASN A 32 -7.51 -19.78 -0.84
CA ASN A 32 -8.04 -19.14 -2.04
C ASN A 32 -9.57 -19.05 -2.02
N ILE A 33 -10.26 -20.11 -1.56
CA ILE A 33 -11.72 -20.10 -1.42
C ILE A 33 -12.18 -19.02 -0.44
N ILE A 34 -11.52 -18.88 0.71
CA ILE A 34 -11.86 -17.84 1.71
C ILE A 34 -11.72 -16.44 1.11
N VAL A 35 -10.62 -16.16 0.40
CA VAL A 35 -10.40 -14.86 -0.24
C VAL A 35 -11.46 -14.58 -1.31
N LEU A 36 -11.86 -15.59 -2.06
CA LEU A 36 -12.87 -15.47 -3.11
C LEU A 36 -14.26 -15.17 -2.53
N ILE A 37 -14.64 -15.85 -1.44
CA ILE A 37 -15.87 -15.57 -0.69
C ILE A 37 -15.85 -14.13 -0.14
N ALA A 38 -14.76 -13.71 0.48
CA ALA A 38 -14.61 -12.34 0.99
C ALA A 38 -14.73 -11.29 -0.12
N GLY A 39 -14.17 -11.57 -1.31
CA GLY A 39 -14.32 -10.71 -2.48
C GLY A 39 -15.77 -10.60 -2.96
N ILE A 40 -16.51 -11.71 -3.00
CA ILE A 40 -17.94 -11.72 -3.37
C ILE A 40 -18.75 -10.89 -2.37
N ILE A 41 -18.51 -11.07 -1.06
CA ILE A 41 -19.20 -10.29 -0.01
C ILE A 41 -18.91 -8.80 -0.18
N ALA A 42 -17.65 -8.42 -0.43
CA ALA A 42 -17.29 -7.03 -0.67
C ALA A 42 -18.01 -6.42 -1.88
N ILE A 43 -18.17 -7.18 -2.97
CA ILE A 43 -18.91 -6.76 -4.17
C ILE A 43 -20.40 -6.57 -3.85
N ILE A 44 -21.01 -7.49 -3.10
CA ILE A 44 -22.42 -7.39 -2.70
C ILE A 44 -22.63 -6.13 -1.84
N VAL A 45 -21.78 -5.90 -0.85
CA VAL A 45 -21.84 -4.70 0.00
C VAL A 45 -21.68 -3.44 -0.84
N ALA A 46 -20.71 -3.42 -1.76
CA ALA A 46 -20.51 -2.28 -2.66
C ALA A 46 -21.74 -2.01 -3.54
N TYR A 47 -22.38 -3.06 -4.06
CA TYR A 47 -23.61 -2.92 -4.85
C TYR A 47 -24.78 -2.38 -4.03
N ILE A 48 -24.97 -2.85 -2.80
CA ILE A 48 -26.03 -2.35 -1.90
C ILE A 48 -25.81 -0.86 -1.62
N LEU A 49 -24.58 -0.45 -1.29
CA LEU A 49 -24.24 0.96 -1.05
C LEU A 49 -24.45 1.83 -2.29
N PHE A 50 -24.04 1.33 -3.46
CA PHE A 50 -24.25 2.00 -4.74
C PHE A 50 -25.74 2.18 -5.03
N ARG A 51 -26.55 1.13 -4.86
CA ARG A 51 -27.98 1.18 -5.12
C ARG A 51 -28.71 2.09 -4.13
N GLY A 52 -28.31 2.08 -2.86
CA GLY A 52 -28.83 3.01 -1.86
C GLY A 52 -28.58 4.46 -2.26
N SER A 53 -27.34 4.78 -2.64
CA SER A 53 -26.96 6.14 -3.06
C SER A 53 -27.72 6.61 -4.32
N TYR A 54 -27.99 5.69 -5.25
CA TYR A 54 -28.77 5.98 -6.44
C TYR A 54 -30.24 6.27 -6.10
N LEU A 55 -30.86 5.45 -5.23
CA LEU A 55 -32.24 5.63 -4.80
C LEU A 55 -32.41 6.94 -4.03
N GLU A 56 -31.49 7.26 -3.13
CA GLU A 56 -31.46 8.55 -2.41
C GLU A 56 -31.41 9.74 -3.38
N THR A 57 -30.59 9.66 -4.43
CA THR A 57 -30.55 10.72 -5.46
C THR A 57 -31.87 10.81 -6.22
N LEU A 58 -32.48 9.67 -6.54
CA LEU A 58 -33.77 9.62 -7.24
C LEU A 58 -34.90 10.21 -6.41
N GLU A 59 -34.88 10.01 -5.09
CA GLU A 59 -35.82 10.63 -4.15
C GLU A 59 -35.69 12.16 -4.09
N ILE A 60 -34.48 12.71 -4.28
CA ILE A 60 -34.26 14.16 -4.38
C ILE A 60 -34.83 14.72 -5.70
N GLY A 61 -34.70 13.97 -6.79
CA GLY A 61 -35.36 14.26 -8.06
C GLY A 61 -34.56 13.83 -9.29
N GLU A 62 -35.26 13.56 -10.39
CA GLU A 62 -34.65 13.01 -11.61
C GLU A 62 -33.57 13.92 -12.22
N ASN A 63 -33.71 15.24 -12.07
CA ASN A 63 -32.72 16.22 -12.56
C ASN A 63 -31.32 16.06 -11.93
N TYR A 64 -31.20 15.35 -10.80
CA TYR A 64 -29.92 15.12 -10.12
C TYR A 64 -29.23 13.80 -10.53
N ILE A 65 -29.89 12.96 -11.33
CA ILE A 65 -29.36 11.65 -11.74
C ILE A 65 -28.10 11.81 -12.61
N ASP A 66 -28.06 12.82 -13.47
CA ASP A 66 -26.87 13.11 -14.30
C ASP A 66 -25.67 13.50 -13.42
N ILE A 67 -25.91 14.31 -12.38
CA ILE A 67 -24.88 14.70 -11.39
C ILE A 67 -24.38 13.46 -10.63
N PHE A 68 -25.27 12.53 -10.28
CA PHE A 68 -24.88 11.27 -9.65
C PHE A 68 -23.93 10.45 -10.52
N TRP A 69 -24.26 10.24 -11.80
CA TRP A 69 -23.38 9.50 -12.72
C TRP A 69 -22.04 10.21 -12.93
N GLN A 70 -22.05 11.54 -13.02
CA GLN A 70 -20.84 12.34 -13.11
C GLN A 70 -19.96 12.18 -11.85
N ASN A 71 -20.57 12.21 -10.66
CA ASN A 71 -19.85 12.02 -9.41
C ASN A 71 -19.26 10.60 -9.29
N ILE A 72 -20.02 9.56 -9.68
CA ILE A 72 -19.53 8.17 -9.73
C ILE A 72 -18.34 8.03 -10.68
N LYS A 73 -18.42 8.65 -11.87
CA LYS A 73 -17.34 8.65 -12.85
C LYS A 73 -16.07 9.28 -12.28
N TYR A 74 -16.15 10.49 -11.73
CA TYR A 74 -14.97 11.18 -11.19
C TYR A 74 -14.43 10.53 -9.92
N THR A 75 -15.29 10.00 -9.06
CA THR A 75 -14.86 9.18 -7.90
C THR A 75 -14.09 7.95 -8.36
N SER A 76 -14.58 7.25 -9.39
CA SER A 76 -13.93 6.05 -9.91
C SER A 76 -12.58 6.36 -10.54
N ILE A 77 -12.49 7.42 -11.34
CA ILE A 77 -11.22 7.88 -11.94
C ILE A 77 -10.23 8.25 -10.83
N THR A 78 -10.66 9.03 -9.85
CA THR A 78 -9.81 9.44 -8.71
C THR A 78 -9.32 8.23 -7.93
N LEU A 79 -10.19 7.24 -7.70
CA LEU A 79 -9.83 5.99 -7.04
C LEU A 79 -8.76 5.23 -7.79
N VAL A 80 -8.91 5.05 -9.11
CA VAL A 80 -7.94 4.32 -9.93
C VAL A 80 -6.59 5.03 -9.95
N VAL A 81 -6.56 6.34 -10.16
CA VAL A 81 -5.31 7.13 -10.17
C VAL A 81 -4.63 7.07 -8.81
N ASN A 82 -5.37 7.29 -7.73
CA ASN A 82 -4.86 7.24 -6.37
C ASN A 82 -4.35 5.84 -6.00
N PHE A 83 -5.06 4.79 -6.40
CA PHE A 83 -4.62 3.41 -6.27
C PHE A 83 -3.25 3.19 -6.90
N PHE A 84 -3.03 3.62 -8.14
CA PHE A 84 -1.74 3.45 -8.81
C PHE A 84 -0.60 4.21 -8.13
N ILE A 85 -0.86 5.41 -7.60
CA ILE A 85 0.13 6.20 -6.86
C ILE A 85 0.54 5.46 -5.58
N ILE A 86 -0.43 5.08 -4.74
CA ILE A 86 -0.17 4.39 -3.48
C ILE A 86 0.43 3.01 -3.70
N TYR A 87 -0.10 2.23 -4.64
CA TYR A 87 0.45 0.93 -5.02
C TYR A 87 1.92 1.07 -5.42
N SER A 88 2.26 2.04 -6.27
CA SER A 88 3.63 2.28 -6.71
C SER A 88 4.54 2.64 -5.53
N MET A 89 4.12 3.56 -4.66
CA MET A 89 4.89 3.95 -3.46
C MET A 89 5.19 2.76 -2.56
N ILE A 90 4.17 1.95 -2.25
CA ILE A 90 4.35 0.77 -1.39
C ILE A 90 5.21 -0.27 -2.13
N TYR A 91 4.93 -0.56 -3.40
CA TYR A 91 5.68 -1.53 -4.20
C TYR A 91 7.17 -1.20 -4.26
N PHE A 92 7.53 0.05 -4.58
CA PHE A 92 8.93 0.48 -4.61
C PHE A 92 9.59 0.39 -3.22
N THR A 93 8.84 0.72 -2.17
CA THR A 93 9.32 0.62 -0.78
C THR A 93 9.59 -0.84 -0.40
N THR A 94 8.63 -1.74 -0.63
CA THR A 94 8.80 -3.17 -0.35
C THR A 94 9.92 -3.79 -1.19
N ASN A 95 10.11 -3.34 -2.44
CA ASN A 95 11.21 -3.83 -3.28
C ASN A 95 12.58 -3.38 -2.74
N LYS A 96 12.71 -2.14 -2.27
CA LYS A 96 13.92 -1.67 -1.58
C LYS A 96 14.19 -2.42 -0.28
N ILE A 97 13.15 -2.67 0.52
CA ILE A 97 13.24 -3.47 1.75
C ILE A 97 13.76 -4.87 1.43
N LYS A 98 13.17 -5.53 0.43
CA LYS A 98 13.61 -6.86 -0.01
C LYS A 98 15.08 -6.87 -0.46
N ASN A 99 15.50 -5.87 -1.22
CA ASN A 99 16.89 -5.78 -1.67
C ASN A 99 17.85 -5.57 -0.48
N THR A 100 17.46 -4.76 0.50
CA THR A 100 18.21 -4.56 1.74
C THR A 100 18.29 -5.85 2.56
N LEU A 101 17.17 -6.55 2.76
CA LEU A 101 17.12 -7.83 3.47
C LEU A 101 18.02 -8.88 2.83
N LYS A 102 18.08 -8.98 1.50
CA LYS A 102 18.95 -9.94 0.81
C LYS A 102 20.41 -9.83 1.24
N GLU A 103 20.91 -8.63 1.56
CA GLU A 103 22.28 -8.47 2.05
C GLU A 103 22.47 -9.12 3.43
N PHE A 104 21.50 -9.00 4.34
CA PHE A 104 21.54 -9.68 5.64
C PHE A 104 21.54 -11.20 5.50
N PHE A 105 20.67 -11.76 4.65
CA PHE A 105 20.62 -13.21 4.42
C PHE A 105 21.92 -13.75 3.80
N LYS A 106 22.58 -12.97 2.95
CA LYS A 106 23.91 -13.32 2.41
C LYS A 106 24.99 -13.35 3.49
N VAL A 107 25.01 -12.34 4.36
CA VAL A 107 26.00 -12.27 5.46
C VAL A 107 25.86 -13.47 6.42
N GLU A 108 24.64 -13.91 6.68
CA GLU A 108 24.38 -15.05 7.57
C GLU A 108 24.29 -16.40 6.87
N ASN A 109 24.59 -16.48 5.56
CA ASN A 109 24.49 -17.70 4.76
C ASN A 109 23.12 -18.41 4.86
N LYS A 110 22.03 -17.64 5.02
CA LYS A 110 20.65 -18.17 5.11
C LYS A 110 19.90 -18.03 3.77
N PRO A 111 19.05 -18.98 3.39
CA PRO A 111 18.22 -18.85 2.20
C PRO A 111 17.12 -17.80 2.39
N MET A 112 16.94 -16.93 1.40
CA MET A 112 15.93 -15.86 1.43
C MET A 112 14.51 -16.42 1.25
N PRO A 113 13.55 -16.13 2.15
CA PRO A 113 12.16 -16.55 1.96
C PRO A 113 11.47 -15.82 0.79
N LYS A 114 10.46 -16.47 0.20
CA LYS A 114 9.62 -15.85 -0.84
C LYS A 114 8.61 -14.88 -0.20
N LEU A 115 8.92 -13.59 -0.29
CA LEU A 115 8.07 -12.51 0.24
C LEU A 115 7.00 -12.09 -0.79
N PRO A 116 5.70 -12.02 -0.42
CA PRO A 116 4.60 -11.69 -1.33
C PRO A 116 4.44 -10.17 -1.56
N ASN A 117 5.50 -9.51 -2.04
CA ASN A 117 5.59 -8.05 -2.14
C ASN A 117 4.45 -7.41 -2.95
N LYS A 118 4.15 -7.98 -4.13
CA LYS A 118 3.10 -7.47 -5.03
C LYS A 118 1.73 -7.52 -4.37
N SER A 119 1.42 -8.62 -3.68
CA SER A 119 0.13 -8.82 -3.02
C SER A 119 -0.06 -7.86 -1.83
N ILE A 120 0.97 -7.64 -1.02
CA ILE A 120 0.90 -6.69 0.10
C ILE A 120 0.66 -5.26 -0.43
N ALA A 121 1.42 -4.84 -1.44
CA ALA A 121 1.24 -3.53 -2.05
C ALA A 121 -0.15 -3.36 -2.68
N PHE A 122 -0.65 -4.41 -3.34
CA PHE A 122 -1.97 -4.41 -3.96
C PHE A 122 -3.10 -4.27 -2.93
N ILE A 123 -3.09 -5.08 -1.87
CA ILE A 123 -4.13 -5.05 -0.82
C ILE A 123 -4.12 -3.69 -0.10
N LEU A 124 -2.95 -3.22 0.35
CA LEU A 124 -2.83 -1.92 1.00
C LEU A 124 -3.22 -0.77 0.06
N GLY A 125 -2.83 -0.85 -1.21
CA GLY A 125 -3.22 0.11 -2.23
C GLY A 125 -4.74 0.23 -2.37
N ILE A 126 -5.46 -0.89 -2.48
CA ILE A 126 -6.93 -0.89 -2.57
C ILE A 126 -7.56 -0.28 -1.32
N VAL A 127 -7.14 -0.71 -0.14
CA VAL A 127 -7.73 -0.23 1.13
C VAL A 127 -7.51 1.27 1.30
N ILE A 128 -6.26 1.73 1.16
CA ILE A 128 -5.90 3.14 1.38
C ILE A 128 -6.56 4.04 0.33
N SER A 129 -6.54 3.64 -0.95
CA SER A 129 -7.18 4.44 -2.00
C SER A 129 -8.69 4.51 -1.83
N SER A 130 -9.37 3.41 -1.45
CA SER A 130 -10.81 3.41 -1.24
C SER A 130 -11.25 4.39 -0.15
N VAL A 131 -10.47 4.49 0.93
CA VAL A 131 -10.75 5.42 2.05
C VAL A 131 -10.44 6.86 1.68
N THR A 132 -9.36 7.12 0.94
CA THR A 132 -8.85 8.48 0.72
C THR A 132 -9.39 9.18 -0.53
N SER A 133 -9.91 8.43 -1.52
CA SER A 133 -10.27 9.00 -2.82
C SER A 133 -11.46 9.96 -2.77
N LYS A 134 -12.46 9.71 -1.92
CA LYS A 134 -13.58 10.64 -1.72
C LYS A 134 -13.12 11.98 -1.15
N PHE A 135 -12.18 11.95 -0.21
CA PHE A 135 -11.60 13.16 0.39
C PHE A 135 -10.78 13.97 -0.62
N ILE A 136 -10.01 13.29 -1.48
CA ILE A 136 -9.23 13.92 -2.53
C ILE A 136 -10.13 14.56 -3.60
N LEU A 137 -11.21 13.86 -3.99
CA LEU A 137 -12.07 14.28 -5.09
C LEU A 137 -12.64 15.70 -4.91
N GLY A 138 -13.12 16.04 -3.72
CA GLY A 138 -13.76 17.34 -3.50
C GLY A 138 -12.82 18.51 -3.80
N LYS A 139 -11.59 18.46 -3.29
CA LYS A 139 -10.58 19.50 -3.54
C LYS A 139 -10.03 19.43 -4.96
N LEU A 140 -9.93 18.23 -5.52
CA LEU A 140 -9.48 18.01 -6.89
C LEU A 140 -10.44 18.66 -7.89
N LEU A 141 -11.75 18.43 -7.75
CA LEU A 141 -12.75 19.04 -8.63
C LEU A 141 -12.73 20.57 -8.55
N LEU A 142 -12.60 21.15 -7.35
CA LEU A 142 -12.46 22.60 -7.18
C LEU A 142 -11.21 23.14 -7.90
N CYS A 143 -10.07 22.46 -7.75
CA CYS A 143 -8.83 22.88 -8.39
C CYS A 143 -8.88 22.83 -9.93
N PHE A 144 -9.45 21.76 -10.50
CA PHE A 144 -9.49 21.59 -11.97
C PHE A 144 -10.64 22.34 -12.64
N ASN A 145 -11.63 22.80 -11.88
CA ASN A 145 -12.71 23.67 -12.35
C ASN A 145 -12.57 25.08 -11.76
N SER A 146 -11.34 25.53 -11.50
CA SER A 146 -11.08 26.85 -10.91
C SER A 146 -11.52 27.98 -11.84
N THR A 147 -12.05 29.06 -11.27
CA THR A 147 -12.34 30.31 -11.99
C THR A 147 -11.48 31.46 -11.45
N LEU A 148 -11.21 32.44 -12.31
CA LEU A 148 -10.56 33.69 -11.93
C LEU A 148 -11.62 34.66 -11.39
N PHE A 149 -11.26 35.40 -10.35
CA PHE A 149 -12.10 36.47 -9.81
C PHE A 149 -11.79 37.82 -10.45
N GLY A 150 -10.61 37.99 -11.05
CA GLY A 150 -10.15 39.25 -11.63
C GLY A 150 -9.71 40.27 -10.58
N ILE A 151 -9.62 39.84 -9.32
CA ILE A 151 -9.19 40.65 -8.17
C ILE A 151 -7.96 39.99 -7.58
N GLN A 152 -6.89 40.77 -7.45
CA GLN A 152 -5.63 40.31 -6.86
C GLN A 152 -5.67 40.47 -5.34
N ASP A 153 -5.11 39.49 -4.65
CA ASP A 153 -4.81 39.54 -3.24
C ASP A 153 -3.77 40.63 -2.94
N PRO A 154 -4.02 41.55 -1.99
CA PRO A 154 -3.10 42.65 -1.69
C PRO A 154 -1.74 42.22 -1.13
N VAL A 155 -1.62 41.03 -0.54
CA VAL A 155 -0.39 40.57 0.13
C VAL A 155 0.53 39.86 -0.84
N PHE A 156 -0.01 38.94 -1.64
CA PHE A 156 0.77 38.07 -2.52
C PHE A 156 0.65 38.41 -4.01
N GLY A 157 -0.32 39.26 -4.40
CA GLY A 157 -0.53 39.66 -5.80
C GLY A 157 -1.13 38.57 -6.70
N TYR A 158 -1.53 37.41 -6.14
CA TYR A 158 -2.21 36.36 -6.89
C TYR A 158 -3.72 36.59 -6.95
N ASP A 159 -4.40 36.08 -7.98
CA ASP A 159 -5.86 36.11 -8.04
C ASP A 159 -6.47 35.36 -6.84
N ILE A 160 -7.54 35.90 -6.26
CA ILE A 160 -8.25 35.28 -5.12
C ILE A 160 -8.66 33.83 -5.44
N GLY A 161 -8.94 33.51 -6.71
CA GLY A 161 -9.29 32.17 -7.17
C GLY A 161 -8.19 31.13 -6.93
N TYR A 162 -6.92 31.52 -6.90
CA TYR A 162 -5.84 30.63 -6.48
C TYR A 162 -6.07 30.11 -5.05
N PHE A 163 -6.38 31.01 -4.11
CA PHE A 163 -6.53 30.68 -2.69
C PHE A 163 -7.79 29.86 -2.40
N ILE A 164 -8.86 30.09 -3.18
CA ILE A 164 -10.14 29.40 -3.00
C ILE A 164 -10.12 28.01 -3.64
N PHE A 165 -9.55 27.88 -4.85
CA PHE A 165 -9.68 26.64 -5.65
C PHE A 165 -8.42 25.78 -5.65
N GLN A 166 -7.25 26.38 -5.84
CA GLN A 166 -6.01 25.65 -6.15
C GLN A 166 -5.21 25.35 -4.88
N LYS A 167 -4.99 26.36 -4.03
CA LYS A 167 -4.24 26.23 -2.78
C LYS A 167 -4.74 25.09 -1.89
N PRO A 168 -6.07 24.91 -1.66
CA PRO A 168 -6.54 23.82 -0.79
C PRO A 168 -6.21 22.43 -1.32
N PHE A 169 -6.13 22.26 -2.65
CA PHE A 169 -5.74 21.00 -3.27
C PHE A 169 -4.23 20.78 -3.18
N ILE A 170 -3.42 21.81 -3.43
CA ILE A 170 -1.96 21.73 -3.29
C ILE A 170 -1.57 21.34 -1.86
N GLU A 171 -2.16 21.99 -0.85
CA GLU A 171 -1.96 21.64 0.56
C GLU A 171 -2.36 20.19 0.86
N LEU A 172 -3.50 19.74 0.32
CA LEU A 172 -3.94 18.36 0.47
C LEU A 172 -2.91 17.40 -0.12
N VAL A 173 -2.35 17.66 -1.30
CA VAL A 173 -1.35 16.80 -1.95
C VAL A 173 -0.09 16.73 -1.09
N ILE A 174 0.41 17.86 -0.60
CA ILE A 174 1.64 17.90 0.21
C ILE A 174 1.43 17.16 1.53
N MET A 175 0.33 17.43 2.24
CA MET A 175 -0.01 16.75 3.49
C MET A 175 -0.22 15.25 3.28
N TYR A 176 -0.88 14.87 2.18
CA TYR A 176 -1.09 13.47 1.82
C TYR A 176 0.24 12.74 1.58
N LEU A 177 1.17 13.36 0.86
CA LEU A 177 2.51 12.81 0.64
C LEU A 177 3.32 12.73 1.94
N LEU A 178 3.21 13.73 2.82
CA LEU A 178 3.89 13.75 4.10
C LEU A 178 3.44 12.57 4.97
N ILE A 179 2.12 12.40 5.14
CA ILE A 179 1.54 11.27 5.87
C ILE A 179 1.93 9.95 5.21
N ALA A 180 1.92 9.87 3.88
CA ALA A 180 2.34 8.66 3.15
C ALA A 180 3.80 8.30 3.44
N VAL A 181 4.72 9.27 3.46
CA VAL A 181 6.14 9.01 3.79
C VAL A 181 6.29 8.53 5.24
N VAL A 182 5.61 9.15 6.20
CA VAL A 182 5.62 8.68 7.60
C VAL A 182 5.09 7.25 7.69
N ALA A 183 3.96 6.96 7.03
CA ALA A 183 3.38 5.63 6.99
C ALA A 183 4.33 4.60 6.34
N LEU A 184 5.06 4.97 5.29
CA LEU A 184 6.07 4.11 4.66
C LEU A 184 7.27 3.83 5.56
N ILE A 185 7.68 4.78 6.40
CA ILE A 185 8.74 4.58 7.40
C ILE A 185 8.26 3.56 8.45
N VAL A 186 7.06 3.76 9.00
CA VAL A 186 6.45 2.83 9.98
C VAL A 186 6.27 1.44 9.37
N TYR A 187 5.73 1.37 8.15
CA TYR A 187 5.62 0.13 7.38
C TYR A 187 6.97 -0.57 7.21
N SER A 188 8.01 0.18 6.84
CA SER A 188 9.36 -0.37 6.67
C SER A 188 9.90 -0.94 7.99
N ALA A 189 9.74 -0.21 9.09
CA ALA A 189 10.19 -0.65 10.41
C ALA A 189 9.49 -1.94 10.84
N ILE A 190 8.15 -1.99 10.74
CA ILE A 190 7.37 -3.19 11.04
C ILE A 190 7.82 -4.37 10.17
N TYR A 191 8.03 -4.14 8.87
CA TYR A 191 8.47 -5.18 7.95
C TYR A 191 9.83 -5.77 8.33
N TYR A 192 10.80 -4.91 8.65
CA TYR A 192 12.12 -5.34 9.11
C TYR A 192 12.02 -6.10 10.43
N ILE A 193 11.28 -5.60 11.42
CA ILE A 193 11.10 -6.26 12.72
C ILE A 193 10.51 -7.66 12.55
N ILE A 194 9.44 -7.81 11.77
CA ILE A 194 8.80 -9.11 11.53
C ILE A 194 9.78 -10.07 10.84
N THR A 195 10.49 -9.61 9.80
CA THR A 195 11.43 -10.46 9.06
C THR A 195 12.60 -10.89 9.94
N PHE A 196 13.13 -9.96 10.74
CA PHE A 196 14.24 -10.23 11.63
C PHE A 196 13.87 -11.19 12.74
N ASN A 197 12.74 -10.98 13.41
CA ASN A 197 12.26 -11.88 14.46
C ASN A 197 11.94 -13.28 13.94
N PHE A 198 11.43 -13.40 12.70
CA PHE A 198 11.07 -14.71 12.14
C PHE A 198 12.25 -15.47 11.52
N CYS A 199 13.26 -14.79 11.00
CA CYS A 199 14.34 -15.43 10.22
C CYS A 199 15.72 -15.43 10.91
N PHE A 200 15.90 -14.65 11.97
CA PHE A 200 17.18 -14.47 12.64
C PHE A 200 17.01 -14.67 14.16
N GLU A 201 17.97 -15.34 14.79
CA GLU A 201 17.97 -15.56 16.25
C GLU A 201 18.57 -14.37 17.02
N GLY A 202 18.92 -13.31 16.29
CA GLY A 202 19.55 -12.10 16.77
C GLY A 202 20.34 -11.48 15.62
N ILE A 203 20.45 -10.15 15.59
CA ILE A 203 21.24 -9.44 14.57
C ILE A 203 22.26 -8.58 15.27
N ASP A 204 23.52 -8.73 14.87
CA ASP A 204 24.59 -7.89 15.39
C ASP A 204 24.39 -6.42 15.00
N ARG A 205 24.66 -5.54 15.96
CA ARG A 205 24.52 -4.08 15.80
C ARG A 205 25.46 -3.54 14.72
N GLN A 206 26.64 -4.15 14.52
CA GLN A 206 27.56 -3.70 13.48
C GLN A 206 27.03 -4.03 12.08
N THR A 207 26.39 -5.19 11.91
CA THR A 207 25.71 -5.58 10.67
C THR A 207 24.58 -4.60 10.33
N LEU A 208 23.77 -4.21 11.33
CA LEU A 208 22.72 -3.19 11.14
C LEU A 208 23.30 -1.83 10.72
N LYS A 209 24.37 -1.36 11.37
CA LYS A 209 25.00 -0.07 11.06
C LYS A 209 25.65 -0.04 9.66
N LYS A 210 26.26 -1.15 9.24
CA LYS A 210 26.88 -1.27 7.91
C LYS A 210 25.85 -1.45 6.79
N SER A 211 24.64 -1.88 7.13
CA SER A 211 23.58 -2.14 6.15
C SER A 211 23.04 -0.86 5.48
N PRO A 212 22.40 -1.00 4.30
CA PRO A 212 21.79 0.13 3.60
C PRO A 212 20.51 0.65 4.27
N ILE A 213 20.06 0.09 5.41
CA ILE A 213 18.89 0.56 6.16
C ILE A 213 19.05 2.04 6.54
N LEU A 214 20.24 2.44 7.02
CA LEU A 214 20.49 3.81 7.43
C LEU A 214 20.39 4.78 6.24
N LYS A 215 20.91 4.37 5.08
CA LYS A 215 20.80 5.14 3.82
C LYS A 215 19.34 5.29 3.38
N GLN A 216 18.53 4.23 3.54
CA GLN A 216 17.10 4.28 3.26
C GLN A 216 16.38 5.27 4.18
N LEU A 217 16.67 5.25 5.49
CA LEU A 217 16.06 6.16 6.47
C LEU A 217 16.42 7.63 6.17
N ILE A 218 17.70 7.91 5.93
CA ILE A 218 18.17 9.27 5.57
C ILE A 218 17.45 9.79 4.32
N LYS A 219 17.22 8.92 3.33
CA LYS A 219 16.46 9.31 2.13
C LYS A 219 15.02 9.72 2.45
N TYR A 220 14.33 9.01 3.34
CA TYR A 220 12.99 9.40 3.77
C TYR A 220 12.98 10.69 4.57
N ILE A 221 13.97 10.92 5.45
CA ILE A 221 14.11 12.17 6.20
C ILE A 221 14.31 13.36 5.24
N ARG A 222 15.13 13.21 4.20
CA ARG A 222 15.30 14.25 3.17
C ARG A 222 14.00 14.55 2.44
N ILE A 223 13.22 13.53 2.08
CA ILE A 223 11.91 13.71 1.43
C ILE A 223 10.95 14.44 2.39
N LEU A 224 10.91 14.07 3.67
CA LEU A 224 10.09 14.77 4.68
C LEU A 224 10.48 16.23 4.80
N ALA A 225 11.78 16.55 4.86
CA ALA A 225 12.25 17.93 4.94
C ALA A 225 11.78 18.77 3.73
N ILE A 226 11.86 18.21 2.52
CA ILE A 226 11.36 18.87 1.30
C ILE A 226 9.84 19.08 1.36
N LEU A 227 9.09 18.08 1.81
CA LEU A 227 7.63 18.19 1.92
C LEU A 227 7.20 19.21 2.98
N ILE A 228 7.87 19.24 4.14
CA ILE A 228 7.62 20.23 5.20
C ILE A 228 7.91 21.64 4.69
N ALA A 229 9.01 21.83 3.97
CA ALA A 229 9.34 23.11 3.35
C ALA A 229 8.34 23.54 2.27
N GLY A 230 7.54 22.61 1.72
CA GLY A 230 6.44 22.96 0.80
C GLY A 230 5.14 23.36 1.49
N VAL A 231 5.01 23.07 2.80
CA VAL A 231 3.84 23.50 3.59
C VAL A 231 4.03 24.89 4.19
N VAL A 232 5.27 25.23 4.54
CA VAL A 232 5.68 26.53 5.12
C VAL A 232 5.92 27.54 4.00
#